data_AF-A0A958Q9V1-F1
#
_entry.id   AF-A0A958Q9V1-F1
#
_cell.length_a   1.000
_cell.length_b   1.000
_cell.length_c   1.000
_cell.angle_alpha   90.00
_cell.angle_beta   90.00
_cell.angle_gamma   90.00
#
_symmetry.space_group_name_H-M   'P 1'
#
loop_
_entity.id
_entity.type
_entity.pdbx_description
1 polymer ?
#
loop_
_entity_poly.entity_id
_entity_poly.type
_entity_poly.pdbx_seq_one_letter_code
_entity_poly.pdbx_strand_id
1 'polypeptide(L)'
;GDIIAYGTEPTLESPLCDQMSLKIASDWRGRSFCCVSGLGADGEIMLGEAYQRMAGIASENGFYGMLELNQNDLDRYRKILDGVPTECSKQLIRYIDACNGQEPLKSSRFSKLLDSLNSFANQPPISYSFAFPDHDHLFPEHEVQRYGIRNGTRTVELSLLTLGTLIFDPRAVWKSNLFAQESLITSNDNFLEVERKVRSRGICTELTHPE
;
A
#
# COMPACT_ATOMS: atom_id res chain seq x y z
N GLY A 1 1.84 -2.02 -4.08
CA GLY A 1 1.51 -1.76 -2.66
C GLY A 1 1.30 -3.07 -1.93
N ASP A 2 1.90 -4.13 -2.44
CA ASP A 2 1.30 -5.46 -2.40
C ASP A 2 1.56 -6.12 -1.05
N ILE A 3 2.58 -5.63 -0.36
CA ILE A 3 2.91 -5.99 1.02
C ILE A 3 1.76 -5.75 2.02
N ILE A 4 0.88 -4.78 1.79
CA ILE A 4 -0.31 -4.56 2.64
C ILE A 4 -1.61 -5.13 2.05
N ALA A 5 -1.55 -5.78 0.88
CA ALA A 5 -2.71 -6.44 0.28
C ALA A 5 -3.28 -7.52 1.22
N TYR A 6 -4.56 -7.82 1.07
CA TYR A 6 -5.20 -8.96 1.72
C TYR A 6 -4.96 -10.26 0.96
N GLY A 7 -4.75 -10.21 -0.35
CA GLY A 7 -4.59 -11.37 -1.21
C GLY A 7 -5.85 -11.73 -2.01
N THR A 8 -6.94 -10.97 -1.86
CA THR A 8 -8.20 -11.19 -2.61
C THR A 8 -8.56 -10.02 -3.50
N GLU A 9 -7.74 -8.96 -3.54
CA GLU A 9 -7.92 -7.82 -4.41
C GLU A 9 -7.94 -8.30 -5.87
N PRO A 10 -8.98 -7.96 -6.67
CA PRO A 10 -9.12 -8.47 -8.04
C PRO A 10 -7.97 -8.08 -8.99
N THR A 11 -7.29 -6.98 -8.69
CA THR A 11 -6.19 -6.40 -9.48
C THR A 11 -4.80 -6.80 -8.98
N LEU A 12 -4.73 -7.58 -7.91
CA LEU A 12 -3.48 -8.03 -7.33
C LEU A 12 -2.87 -9.12 -8.20
N GLU A 13 -1.66 -8.86 -8.67
CA GLU A 13 -0.98 -9.67 -9.68
C GLU A 13 0.41 -10.09 -9.22
N SER A 14 1.08 -9.30 -8.36
CA SER A 14 2.46 -9.56 -7.91
C SER A 14 2.70 -9.64 -6.38
N PRO A 15 1.89 -10.37 -5.59
CA PRO A 15 2.06 -10.37 -4.13
C PRO A 15 3.20 -11.25 -3.61
N LEU A 16 3.71 -12.21 -4.36
CA LEU A 16 4.51 -13.32 -3.81
C LEU A 16 5.79 -12.84 -3.12
N CYS A 17 6.59 -12.02 -3.82
CA CYS A 17 7.86 -11.53 -3.30
C CYS A 17 7.67 -10.65 -2.05
N ASP A 18 6.67 -9.76 -2.10
CA ASP A 18 6.33 -8.85 -1.01
C ASP A 18 5.87 -9.62 0.24
N GLN A 19 5.03 -10.64 0.05
CA GLN A 19 4.49 -11.42 1.15
C GLN A 19 5.52 -12.36 1.77
N MET A 20 6.41 -12.95 0.97
CA MET A 20 7.55 -13.70 1.52
C MET A 20 8.50 -12.80 2.30
N SER A 21 8.79 -11.61 1.78
CA SER A 21 9.65 -10.62 2.46
C SER A 21 9.01 -10.16 3.78
N LEU A 22 7.69 -9.92 3.78
CA LEU A 22 6.94 -9.57 4.98
C LEU A 22 6.97 -10.69 6.02
N LYS A 23 6.80 -11.96 5.59
CA LYS A 23 6.90 -13.11 6.51
C LYS A 23 8.24 -13.10 7.23
N ILE A 24 9.34 -12.98 6.49
CA ILE A 24 10.69 -12.94 7.05
C ILE A 24 10.84 -11.75 8.01
N ALA A 25 10.38 -10.56 7.60
CA ALA A 25 10.45 -9.35 8.43
C ALA A 25 9.62 -9.47 9.72
N SER A 26 8.50 -10.19 9.70
CA SER A 26 7.64 -10.44 10.86
C SER A 26 8.27 -11.37 11.89
N ASP A 27 9.00 -12.40 11.43
CA ASP A 27 9.70 -13.37 12.30
C ASP A 27 11.04 -12.84 12.81
N TRP A 28 11.55 -11.77 12.22
CA TRP A 28 12.80 -11.17 12.62
C TRP A 28 12.76 -10.77 14.10
N ARG A 29 13.77 -11.23 14.85
CA ARG A 29 13.88 -10.96 16.29
C ARG A 29 14.45 -9.57 16.60
N GLY A 30 15.11 -8.94 15.62
CA GLY A 30 15.60 -7.57 15.74
C GLY A 30 14.52 -6.54 15.40
N ARG A 31 14.95 -5.28 15.24
CA ARG A 31 14.07 -4.21 14.74
C ARG A 31 13.94 -4.32 13.22
N SER A 32 12.71 -4.35 12.73
CA SER A 32 12.34 -4.34 11.32
C SER A 32 11.16 -3.38 11.12
N PHE A 33 11.06 -2.80 9.93
CA PHE A 33 9.99 -1.90 9.53
C PHE A 33 9.45 -2.34 8.17
N CYS A 34 8.13 -2.29 8.01
CA CYS A 34 7.48 -2.43 6.70
C CYS A 34 7.20 -1.02 6.18
N CYS A 35 7.79 -0.67 5.03
CA CYS A 35 7.65 0.66 4.45
C CYS A 35 6.95 0.59 3.09
N VAL A 36 5.87 1.34 2.91
CA VAL A 36 5.14 1.45 1.64
C VAL A 36 5.29 2.85 1.10
N SER A 37 5.96 2.99 -0.04
CA SER A 37 6.08 4.25 -0.78
C SER A 37 5.19 4.19 -2.02
N GLY A 38 4.53 5.30 -2.36
CA GLY A 38 3.69 5.35 -3.56
C GLY A 38 2.47 4.46 -3.43
N LEU A 39 1.71 4.58 -2.34
CA LEU A 39 0.49 3.81 -2.14
C LEU A 39 -0.46 3.99 -3.35
N GLY A 40 -0.91 2.87 -3.94
CA GLY A 40 -1.79 2.82 -5.12
C GLY A 40 -1.11 3.09 -6.47
N ALA A 41 0.21 3.33 -6.50
CA ALA A 41 0.92 3.77 -7.71
C ALA A 41 1.07 2.70 -8.81
N ASP A 42 0.87 1.42 -8.51
CA ASP A 42 0.90 0.29 -9.45
C ASP A 42 -0.49 -0.22 -9.85
N GLY A 43 -1.54 0.30 -9.20
CA GLY A 43 -2.93 -0.03 -9.49
C GLY A 43 -3.32 -1.45 -9.10
N GLU A 44 -2.53 -2.13 -8.25
CA GLU A 44 -2.86 -3.49 -7.78
C GLU A 44 -3.81 -3.49 -6.59
N ILE A 45 -3.81 -2.39 -5.83
CA ILE A 45 -4.71 -2.17 -4.71
C ILE A 45 -5.40 -0.83 -4.94
N MET A 46 -6.74 -0.85 -4.95
CA MET A 46 -7.53 0.37 -5.05
C MET A 46 -7.40 1.19 -3.77
N LEU A 47 -7.54 2.52 -3.87
CA LEU A 47 -7.26 3.39 -2.73
C LEU A 47 -8.18 3.09 -1.54
N GLY A 48 -9.45 2.79 -1.81
CA GLY A 48 -10.42 2.37 -0.78
C GLY A 48 -10.01 1.10 -0.04
N GLU A 49 -9.51 0.09 -0.76
CA GLU A 49 -8.98 -1.14 -0.17
C GLU A 49 -7.76 -0.82 0.69
N ALA A 50 -6.81 -0.08 0.14
CA ALA A 50 -5.60 0.34 0.85
C ALA A 50 -5.90 1.05 2.18
N TYR A 51 -6.87 1.96 2.20
CA TYR A 51 -7.31 2.61 3.44
C TYR A 51 -7.88 1.64 4.47
N GLN A 52 -8.73 0.70 4.04
CA GLN A 52 -9.27 -0.33 4.94
C GLN A 52 -8.14 -1.18 5.54
N ARG A 53 -7.15 -1.57 4.73
CA ARG A 53 -5.96 -2.31 5.19
C ARG A 53 -5.20 -1.50 6.23
N MET A 54 -4.91 -0.23 5.94
CA MET A 54 -4.23 0.66 6.86
C MET A 54 -4.98 0.85 8.18
N ALA A 55 -6.30 1.04 8.15
CA ALA A 55 -7.13 1.16 9.34
C ALA A 55 -7.09 -0.12 10.19
N GLY A 56 -7.15 -1.29 9.54
CA GLY A 56 -6.98 -2.58 10.21
C GLY A 56 -5.63 -2.68 10.92
N ILE A 57 -4.54 -2.39 10.21
CA ILE A 57 -3.18 -2.41 10.78
C ILE A 57 -3.03 -1.39 11.92
N ALA A 58 -3.59 -0.19 11.77
CA ALA A 58 -3.54 0.86 12.78
C ALA A 58 -4.31 0.47 14.06
N SER A 59 -5.45 -0.21 13.94
CA SER A 59 -6.21 -0.71 15.10
C SER A 59 -5.44 -1.76 15.93
N GLU A 60 -4.45 -2.42 15.33
CA GLU A 60 -3.51 -3.30 16.04
C GLU A 60 -2.25 -2.58 16.56
N ASN A 61 -2.23 -1.24 16.56
CA ASN A 61 -1.04 -0.41 16.84
C ASN A 61 0.12 -0.68 15.88
N GLY A 62 -0.19 -1.14 14.66
CA GLY A 62 0.78 -1.49 13.64
C GLY A 62 1.22 -0.32 12.76
N PHE A 63 0.62 0.86 12.88
CA PHE A 63 1.01 2.04 12.11
C PHE A 63 1.93 2.94 12.94
N TYR A 64 3.14 3.20 12.45
CA TYR A 64 4.12 4.03 13.17
C TYR A 64 4.17 5.47 12.67
N GLY A 65 3.65 5.74 11.47
CA GLY A 65 3.59 7.07 10.89
C GLY A 65 3.99 7.08 9.43
N MET A 66 4.35 8.26 8.95
CA MET A 66 4.68 8.50 7.55
C MET A 66 5.87 9.43 7.44
N LEU A 67 6.76 9.15 6.49
CA LEU A 67 7.81 10.08 6.07
C LEU A 67 7.31 10.89 4.88
N GLU A 68 7.28 12.20 5.07
CA GLU A 68 6.97 13.15 4.01
C GLU A 68 8.21 13.37 3.14
N LEU A 69 8.00 13.53 1.82
CA LEU A 69 9.04 13.92 0.89
C LEU A 69 9.12 15.44 0.81
N ASN A 70 10.29 16.01 1.09
CA ASN A 70 10.52 17.44 0.86
C ASN A 70 10.99 17.71 -0.58
N GLN A 71 11.12 18.98 -0.95
CA GLN A 71 11.52 19.36 -2.31
C GLN A 71 12.87 18.76 -2.74
N ASN A 72 13.85 18.65 -1.85
CA ASN A 72 15.14 18.05 -2.18
C ASN A 72 15.00 16.54 -2.46
N ASP A 73 14.11 15.85 -1.75
CA ASP A 73 13.83 14.43 -1.98
C ASP A 73 13.13 14.24 -3.32
N LEU A 74 12.19 15.11 -3.67
CA LEU A 74 11.52 15.10 -4.98
C LEU A 74 12.49 15.35 -6.13
N ASP A 75 13.43 16.29 -5.97
CA ASP A 75 14.42 16.59 -7.01
C ASP A 75 15.40 15.41 -7.19
N ARG A 76 15.76 14.71 -6.11
CA ARG A 76 16.52 13.45 -6.20
C ARG A 76 15.70 12.35 -6.85
N TYR A 77 14.43 12.23 -6.50
CA TYR A 77 13.52 11.23 -7.05
C TYR A 77 13.37 11.39 -8.57
N ARG A 78 13.19 12.63 -9.06
CA ARG A 78 13.15 12.94 -10.50
C ARG A 78 14.42 12.48 -11.21
N LYS A 79 15.60 12.76 -10.65
CA LYS A 79 16.89 12.31 -11.21
C LYS A 79 17.02 10.78 -11.28
N ILE A 80 16.47 10.06 -10.29
CA ILE A 80 16.44 8.59 -10.32
C ILE A 80 15.54 8.12 -11.46
N LEU A 81 14.37 8.73 -11.62
CA LEU A 81 13.41 8.37 -12.68
C LEU A 81 13.93 8.61 -14.10
N ASP A 82 14.87 9.54 -14.29
CA ASP A 82 15.53 9.74 -15.59
C ASP A 82 16.32 8.50 -16.06
N GLY A 83 16.81 7.69 -15.11
CA GLY A 83 17.58 6.47 -15.37
C GLY A 83 16.80 5.15 -15.23
N VAL A 84 15.56 5.20 -14.74
CA VAL A 84 14.77 3.98 -14.45
C VAL A 84 13.53 3.92 -15.35
N PRO A 85 13.40 2.92 -16.23
CA PRO A 85 12.23 2.74 -17.08
C PRO A 85 11.07 2.15 -16.27
N THR A 86 10.42 2.99 -15.46
CA THR A 86 9.28 2.61 -14.61
C THR A 86 8.08 3.51 -14.89
N GLU A 87 6.90 2.91 -14.97
CA GLU A 87 5.62 3.64 -15.06
C GLU A 87 5.03 3.88 -13.67
N CYS A 88 5.07 2.88 -12.78
CA CYS A 88 4.50 2.95 -11.43
C CYS A 88 5.20 4.03 -10.59
N SER A 89 6.54 4.06 -10.58
CA SER A 89 7.26 5.04 -9.78
C SER A 89 7.07 6.48 -10.28
N LYS A 90 6.72 6.67 -11.56
CA LYS A 90 6.40 8.00 -12.11
C LYS A 90 5.07 8.56 -11.61
N GLN A 91 4.17 7.72 -11.09
CA GLN A 91 2.86 8.17 -10.63
C GLN A 91 2.96 9.18 -9.48
N LEU A 92 3.94 9.02 -8.59
CA LEU A 92 4.19 9.99 -7.52
C LEU A 92 4.44 11.40 -8.07
N ILE A 93 5.34 11.53 -9.05
CA ILE A 93 5.62 12.83 -9.69
C ILE A 93 4.41 13.35 -10.47
N ARG A 94 3.69 12.47 -11.17
CA ARG A 94 2.45 12.83 -11.89
C ARG A 94 1.41 13.44 -10.95
N TYR A 95 1.23 12.89 -9.76
CA TYR A 95 0.30 13.44 -8.77
C TYR A 95 0.73 14.85 -8.33
N ILE A 96 2.02 15.07 -8.05
CA ILE A 96 2.57 16.37 -7.66
C ILE A 96 2.36 17.41 -8.77
N ASP A 97 2.66 17.03 -10.01
CA ASP A 97 2.53 17.92 -11.16
C ASP A 97 1.05 18.26 -11.43
N ALA A 98 0.14 17.30 -11.25
CA ALA A 98 -1.32 17.52 -11.36
C ALA A 98 -1.88 18.42 -10.25
N CYS A 99 -1.27 18.41 -9.06
CA CYS A 99 -1.54 19.38 -8.00
C CYS A 99 -0.98 20.79 -8.31
N ASN A 100 -0.53 21.05 -9.54
CA ASN A 100 0.02 22.32 -10.05
C ASN A 100 1.25 22.82 -9.28
N GLY A 101 2.02 21.94 -8.64
CA GLY A 101 3.13 22.35 -7.79
C GLY A 101 2.73 23.32 -6.68
N GLN A 102 1.42 23.44 -6.36
CA GLN A 102 1.02 23.99 -5.08
C GLN A 102 1.71 23.11 -4.06
N GLU A 103 2.61 23.69 -3.25
CA GLU A 103 3.37 22.98 -2.23
C GLU A 103 2.48 21.87 -1.67
N PRO A 104 2.76 20.58 -1.98
CA PRO A 104 1.80 19.51 -1.68
C PRO A 104 1.51 19.34 -0.18
N LEU A 105 2.11 20.17 0.66
CA LEU A 105 2.54 19.89 2.01
C LEU A 105 2.33 21.11 2.90
N LYS A 106 1.16 21.77 2.88
CA LYS A 106 0.77 22.45 4.12
C LYS A 106 0.62 21.34 5.16
N SER A 107 1.58 21.23 6.07
CA SER A 107 1.63 20.27 7.19
C SER A 107 0.26 20.03 7.85
N SER A 108 -0.63 21.02 7.84
CA SER A 108 -2.02 20.91 8.29
C SER A 108 -2.88 19.86 7.58
N ARG A 109 -2.70 19.58 6.28
CA ARG A 109 -3.49 18.55 5.54
C ARG A 109 -3.00 17.15 5.91
N PHE A 110 -1.67 16.98 5.94
CA PHE A 110 -1.02 15.76 6.38
C PHE A 110 -1.32 15.44 7.85
N SER A 111 -1.25 16.45 8.73
CA SER A 111 -1.62 16.30 10.14
C SER A 111 -3.06 15.80 10.29
N LYS A 112 -4.03 16.36 9.57
CA LYS A 112 -5.44 15.91 9.64
C LYS A 112 -5.62 14.47 9.18
N LEU A 113 -4.90 14.06 8.13
CA LEU A 113 -4.90 12.69 7.64
C LEU A 113 -4.32 11.72 8.67
N LEU A 114 -3.20 12.08 9.30
CA LEU A 114 -2.59 11.31 10.38
C LEU A 114 -3.47 11.28 11.63
N ASP A 115 -4.12 12.38 11.99
CA ASP A 115 -5.06 12.46 13.11
C ASP A 115 -6.27 11.55 12.87
N SER A 116 -6.78 11.51 11.64
CA SER A 116 -7.85 10.59 11.23
C SER A 116 -7.39 9.14 11.37
N LEU A 117 -6.22 8.78 10.81
CA LEU A 117 -5.64 7.43 10.92
C LEU A 117 -5.43 7.00 12.38
N ASN A 118 -4.91 7.90 13.23
CA ASN A 118 -4.68 7.65 14.64
C ASN A 118 -5.98 7.55 15.46
N SER A 119 -7.07 8.19 15.02
CA SER A 119 -8.38 8.06 15.68
C SER A 119 -8.97 6.65 15.54
N PHE A 120 -8.61 5.92 14.48
CA PHE A 120 -9.01 4.51 14.30
C PHE A 120 -8.25 3.54 15.20
N ALA A 121 -7.08 3.92 15.71
CA ALA A 121 -6.24 3.06 16.56
C ALA A 121 -6.81 2.83 17.98
N ASN A 122 -7.89 3.53 18.37
CA ASN A 122 -8.46 3.51 19.73
C ASN A 122 -9.86 2.88 19.86
N GLN A 123 -10.35 2.14 18.87
CA GLN A 123 -11.65 1.43 18.97
C GLN A 123 -11.49 -0.10 18.91
N PRO A 124 -12.21 -0.87 19.76
CA PRO A 124 -12.03 -2.31 19.85
C PRO A 124 -12.47 -3.03 18.55
N PRO A 125 -11.90 -4.21 18.24
CA PRO A 125 -12.20 -4.92 17.02
C PRO A 125 -13.62 -5.50 17.11
N ILE A 126 -14.56 -4.90 16.38
CA ILE A 126 -15.88 -5.46 16.15
C ILE A 126 -15.94 -5.81 14.66
N SER A 127 -16.34 -7.04 14.35
CA SER A 127 -16.71 -7.43 12.98
C SER A 127 -17.70 -6.42 12.44
N TYR A 128 -17.29 -5.67 11.43
CA TYR A 128 -18.19 -4.80 10.69
C TYR A 128 -18.48 -5.43 9.33
N SER A 129 -19.72 -5.87 9.13
CA SER A 129 -20.36 -5.74 7.82
C SER A 129 -20.76 -4.26 7.69
N PHE A 130 -20.00 -3.47 6.95
CA PHE A 130 -20.46 -2.13 6.54
C PHE A 130 -20.83 -2.14 5.06
N ALA A 131 -22.08 -1.79 4.78
CA ALA A 131 -22.36 -0.92 3.66
C ALA A 131 -21.69 0.42 3.97
N PHE A 132 -20.72 0.82 3.16
CA PHE A 132 -20.11 2.14 3.27
C PHE A 132 -21.21 3.19 3.08
N PRO A 133 -21.43 4.12 4.03
CA PRO A 133 -22.13 5.35 3.69
C PRO A 133 -21.25 6.07 2.65
N ASP A 134 -21.88 6.68 1.66
CA ASP A 134 -21.26 7.31 0.49
C ASP A 134 -19.87 7.91 0.81
N HIS A 135 -18.88 7.50 0.02
CA HIS A 135 -17.44 7.77 0.18
C HIS A 135 -17.05 9.27 0.14
N ASP A 136 -18.02 10.18 0.12
CA ASP A 136 -17.90 11.61 -0.18
C ASP A 136 -17.36 12.46 0.98
N HIS A 137 -17.13 11.88 2.17
CA HIS A 137 -16.94 12.68 3.40
C HIS A 137 -15.61 12.50 4.13
N LEU A 138 -14.83 11.45 3.84
CA LEU A 138 -13.48 11.30 4.43
C LEU A 138 -12.43 12.08 3.63
N PHE A 139 -12.66 12.25 2.33
CA PHE A 139 -11.90 13.15 1.47
C PHE A 139 -12.89 13.76 0.48
N PRO A 140 -12.83 15.07 0.21
CA PRO A 140 -13.57 15.60 -0.92
C PRO A 140 -13.06 14.85 -2.17
N GLU A 141 -13.96 14.27 -2.98
CA GLU A 141 -13.65 13.52 -4.21
C GLU A 141 -12.65 14.25 -5.15
N HIS A 142 -12.48 15.56 -4.94
CA HIS A 142 -11.50 16.42 -5.59
C HIS A 142 -10.00 16.18 -5.23
N GLU A 143 -9.66 15.36 -4.22
CA GLU A 143 -8.25 15.09 -3.84
C GLU A 143 -7.67 13.77 -4.38
N VAL A 144 -8.50 12.93 -5.03
CA VAL A 144 -8.06 11.68 -5.67
C VAL A 144 -7.90 11.90 -7.17
N GLN A 145 -6.74 11.53 -7.72
CA GLN A 145 -6.47 11.60 -9.15
C GLN A 145 -6.45 10.19 -9.74
N ARG A 146 -7.15 9.98 -10.86
CA ARG A 146 -7.20 8.69 -11.55
C ARG A 146 -6.44 8.75 -12.86
N TYR A 147 -5.57 7.76 -13.08
CA TYR A 147 -4.82 7.64 -14.34
C TYR A 147 -4.88 6.22 -14.87
N GLY A 148 -4.95 6.08 -16.19
CA GLY A 148 -4.68 4.81 -16.85
C GLY A 148 -3.17 4.55 -16.89
N ILE A 149 -2.77 3.33 -16.56
CA ILE A 149 -1.39 2.84 -16.69
C ILE A 149 -1.37 1.55 -17.51
N ARG A 150 -0.19 1.04 -17.87
CA ARG A 150 -0.01 -0.20 -18.65
C ARG A 150 -0.86 -0.19 -19.93
N ASN A 151 -0.74 0.87 -20.71
CA ASN A 151 -1.54 1.10 -21.93
C ASN A 151 -3.07 1.09 -21.69
N GLY A 152 -3.51 1.51 -20.50
CA GLY A 152 -4.92 1.59 -20.15
C GLY A 152 -5.54 0.28 -19.64
N THR A 153 -4.73 -0.77 -19.47
CA THR A 153 -5.21 -2.04 -18.90
C THR A 153 -5.42 -1.98 -17.40
N ARG A 154 -4.82 -1.00 -16.72
CA ARG A 154 -5.00 -0.75 -15.29
C ARG A 154 -5.29 0.72 -15.02
N THR A 155 -5.96 0.96 -13.89
CA THR A 155 -6.22 2.30 -13.36
C THR A 155 -5.52 2.45 -12.03
N VAL A 156 -4.85 3.59 -11.82
CA VAL A 156 -4.30 3.97 -10.51
C VAL A 156 -5.16 5.07 -9.89
N GLU A 157 -5.29 5.02 -8.57
CA GLU A 157 -5.93 6.06 -7.76
C GLU A 157 -4.87 6.67 -6.84
N LEU A 158 -4.53 7.93 -7.09
CA LEU A 158 -3.47 8.63 -6.38
C LEU A 158 -4.06 9.65 -5.41
N SER A 159 -3.49 9.74 -4.22
CA SER A 159 -3.91 10.68 -3.16
C SER A 159 -2.69 11.26 -2.43
N LEU A 160 -2.92 12.08 -1.40
CA LEU A 160 -1.85 12.57 -0.53
C LEU A 160 -1.04 11.44 0.11
N LEU A 161 -1.62 10.25 0.36
CA LEU A 161 -0.88 9.10 0.86
C LEU A 161 0.13 8.53 -0.15
N THR A 162 -0.10 8.74 -1.44
CA THR A 162 0.86 8.36 -2.48
C THR A 162 2.18 9.13 -2.34
N LEU A 163 2.15 10.33 -1.75
CA LEU A 163 3.32 11.21 -1.60
C LEU A 163 4.24 10.85 -0.43
N GLY A 164 3.79 10.00 0.48
CA GLY A 164 4.56 9.62 1.65
C GLY A 164 5.10 8.20 1.59
N THR A 165 6.08 7.93 2.45
CA THR A 165 6.44 6.56 2.81
C THR A 165 5.77 6.20 4.13
N LEU A 166 4.78 5.33 4.07
CA LEU A 166 4.07 4.81 5.23
C LEU A 166 4.92 3.78 5.96
N ILE A 167 4.97 3.84 7.28
CA ILE A 167 5.78 2.96 8.13
C ILE A 167 4.87 2.14 9.02
N PHE A 168 5.05 0.82 8.99
CA PHE A 168 4.27 -0.14 9.75
C PHE A 168 5.15 -1.12 10.54
N ASP A 169 4.59 -1.70 11.59
CA ASP A 169 5.06 -2.92 12.24
C ASP A 169 4.83 -4.12 11.31
N PRO A 170 5.88 -4.80 10.80
CA PRO A 170 5.70 -5.94 9.91
C PRO A 170 4.91 -7.08 10.56
N ARG A 171 4.88 -7.21 11.89
CA ARG A 171 4.09 -8.24 12.59
C ARG A 171 2.60 -7.95 12.53
N ALA A 172 2.21 -6.69 12.67
CA ALA A 172 0.81 -6.28 12.55
C ALA A 172 0.34 -6.41 11.10
N VAL A 173 1.15 -5.97 10.13
CA VAL A 173 0.84 -6.17 8.70
C VAL A 173 0.68 -7.66 8.39
N TRP A 174 1.60 -8.51 8.85
CA TRP A 174 1.51 -9.96 8.63
C TRP A 174 0.22 -10.55 9.20
N LYS A 175 -0.11 -10.29 10.48
CA LYS A 175 -1.34 -10.83 11.12
C LYS A 175 -2.63 -10.44 10.39
N SER A 176 -2.66 -9.25 9.80
CA SER A 176 -3.81 -8.74 9.07
C SER A 176 -4.01 -9.36 7.67
N ASN A 177 -3.12 -10.26 7.25
CA ASN A 177 -3.07 -10.79 5.88
C ASN A 177 -3.62 -12.22 5.74
N LEU A 178 -4.33 -12.52 4.65
CA LEU A 178 -4.82 -13.87 4.33
C LEU A 178 -3.65 -14.87 4.23
N PHE A 179 -2.51 -14.46 3.66
CA PHE A 179 -1.31 -15.31 3.58
C PHE A 179 -0.87 -15.83 4.96
N ALA A 180 -1.05 -15.02 6.00
CA ALA A 180 -0.78 -15.40 7.38
C ALA A 180 -1.92 -16.23 7.99
N GLN A 181 -3.16 -15.79 7.83
CA GLN A 181 -4.34 -16.44 8.41
C GLN A 181 -4.49 -17.88 7.91
N GLU A 182 -4.15 -18.13 6.64
CA GLU A 182 -4.21 -19.46 6.03
C GLU A 182 -2.89 -20.24 6.10
N SER A 183 -1.86 -19.69 6.76
CA SER A 183 -0.54 -20.31 6.87
C SER A 183 0.06 -20.67 5.50
N LEU A 184 -0.16 -19.84 4.49
CA LEU A 184 0.32 -20.07 3.12
C LEU A 184 1.84 -19.90 3.01
N ILE A 185 2.44 -19.12 3.91
CA ILE A 185 3.87 -18.84 3.93
C ILE A 185 4.43 -19.12 5.33
N THR A 186 5.47 -19.92 5.38
CA THR A 186 6.32 -20.11 6.55
C THR A 186 7.74 -19.64 6.27
N SER A 187 8.53 -19.35 7.31
CA SER A 187 9.93 -18.94 7.15
C SER A 187 10.83 -20.00 6.51
N ASN A 188 10.38 -21.25 6.44
CA ASN A 188 11.13 -22.38 5.90
C ASN A 188 10.69 -22.76 4.47
N ASP A 189 9.60 -22.17 3.97
CA ASP A 189 9.12 -22.47 2.63
C ASP A 189 10.07 -21.87 1.59
N ASN A 190 10.31 -22.61 0.50
CA ASN A 190 10.96 -22.03 -0.68
C ASN A 190 9.94 -21.37 -1.60
N PHE A 191 10.43 -20.53 -2.51
CA PHE A 191 9.61 -19.75 -3.43
C PHE A 191 8.58 -20.58 -4.22
N LEU A 192 8.98 -21.76 -4.73
CA LEU A 192 8.09 -22.63 -5.52
C LEU A 192 7.02 -23.32 -4.67
N GLU A 193 7.30 -23.59 -3.40
CA GLU A 193 6.31 -24.13 -2.46
C GLU A 193 5.27 -23.09 -2.10
N VAL A 194 5.70 -21.86 -1.80
CA VAL A 194 4.77 -20.76 -1.52
C VAL A 194 3.88 -20.49 -2.72
N GLU A 195 4.47 -20.37 -3.91
CA GLU A 195 3.75 -20.22 -5.17
C GLU A 195 2.63 -21.27 -5.33
N ARG A 196 2.96 -22.55 -5.12
CA ARG A 196 1.98 -23.64 -5.25
C ARG A 196 0.84 -23.50 -4.24
N LYS A 197 1.15 -23.15 -2.98
CA LYS A 197 0.15 -22.96 -1.92
C LYS A 197 -0.76 -21.77 -2.23
N VAL A 198 -0.18 -20.63 -2.59
CA VAL A 198 -0.89 -19.39 -2.93
C VAL A 198 -1.83 -19.62 -4.12
N ARG A 199 -1.34 -20.27 -5.17
CA ARG A 199 -2.17 -20.60 -6.34
C ARG A 199 -3.26 -21.61 -6.06
N SER A 200 -3.04 -22.55 -5.13
CA SER A 200 -4.11 -23.49 -4.72
C SER A 200 -5.32 -22.77 -4.08
N ARG A 201 -5.16 -21.51 -3.67
CA ARG A 201 -6.21 -20.62 -3.17
C ARG A 201 -6.79 -19.67 -4.21
N GLY A 202 -6.35 -19.77 -5.47
CA GLY A 202 -6.82 -18.93 -6.57
C GLY A 202 -6.22 -17.52 -6.58
N ILE A 203 -5.17 -17.28 -5.81
CA ILE A 203 -4.47 -15.99 -5.75
C ILE A 203 -3.47 -15.93 -6.93
N CYS A 204 -3.47 -14.81 -7.66
CA CYS A 204 -2.55 -14.54 -8.75
C CYS A 204 -1.14 -14.25 -8.21
N THR A 205 -0.11 -14.57 -8.99
CA THR A 205 1.29 -14.32 -8.63
C THR A 205 2.11 -13.92 -9.85
N GLU A 206 3.28 -13.33 -9.58
CA GLU A 206 4.27 -12.87 -10.56
C GLU A 206 4.63 -13.94 -11.60
N LEU A 207 4.56 -15.22 -11.23
CA LEU A 207 4.92 -16.35 -12.08
C LEU A 207 3.81 -16.74 -13.07
N THR A 208 2.64 -16.12 -12.99
CA THR A 208 1.50 -16.41 -13.87
C THR A 208 1.37 -15.45 -15.04
N HIS A 209 2.19 -14.40 -15.10
CA HIS A 209 2.26 -13.52 -16.25
C HIS A 209 3.02 -14.18 -17.40
N PRO A 210 2.38 -14.45 -18.55
CA PRO A 210 3.14 -14.54 -19.78
C PRO A 210 3.75 -13.16 -20.05
N GLU A 211 5.08 -13.13 -20.25
CA GLU A 211 5.80 -11.93 -20.72
C GLU A 211 5.19 -11.35 -22.01
#